data_AF-S7P460-F1
#
_entry.id   AF-S7P460-F1
#
_cell.length_a   1.000
_cell.length_b   1.000
_cell.length_c   1.000
_cell.angle_alpha   90.00
_cell.angle_beta   90.00
_cell.angle_gamma   90.00
#
_symmetry.space_group_name_H-M   'P 1'
#
loop_
_entity.id
_entity.type
_entity.pdbx_description
1 polymer ?
#
loop_
_entity_poly.entity_id
_entity_poly.type
_entity_poly.pdbx_seq_one_letter_code
_entity_poly.pdbx_strand_id
1 'polypeptide(L)'
;MTVHRPAQAFPISYSSSSARRPSLDSMENQVSVDAFKIPEDPKWEFPRKNLVLGKTLGEGEFGKVVEATAFRLKGKAGYTTVAVKMLKENASPNELRDLLSEFNLLKQVNHPNVIKLYGACSQDGPLLLIVEYAKYGSLRGFLRESRKVGPGYVGSRGSRNSSYLDNPDERALTMGDLISFAWQISRGMRYLAEMKLVHRDLAARNVLVAEGRKMKISDFGLSRDVYEEDSYVKRSKGRIPVKWMAIESLFDHIYTTQSDVWSFGVLLWEIVTLGGNPYPGIPPERLFNLLKTGYRMERPDNCSEEMYSLMLQCWKQEPDKRPVFADISKDLEKMMVKRRDYLDLAASTPSDSLLYDDGLSEEEMPLVDCNNAPLPRTLPSTWIENKLYGMSDPNWPEESPVPLTRADGTSTGCPRYANDSVYANWMVSPSAAQLTDSFDS
;
A
#
# COMPACT_ATOMS: atom_id res chain seq x y z
N MET A 1 68.25 4.59 -56.46
CA MET A 1 68.11 3.26 -57.11
C MET A 1 66.68 3.12 -57.58
N THR A 2 66.55 3.05 -58.91
CA THR A 2 65.45 2.62 -59.77
C THR A 2 64.58 1.49 -59.17
N VAL A 3 63.28 1.33 -59.45
CA VAL A 3 62.67 0.99 -60.76
C VAL A 3 61.16 1.34 -60.80
N HIS A 4 60.68 1.64 -62.01
CA HIS A 4 59.32 2.04 -62.43
C HIS A 4 58.41 0.86 -62.85
N ARG A 5 57.08 1.10 -62.74
CA ARG A 5 55.92 0.66 -63.58
C ARG A 5 55.36 -0.78 -63.41
N PRO A 6 54.10 -1.08 -63.87
CA PRO A 6 53.06 -0.24 -64.50
C PRO A 6 51.61 -0.39 -63.94
N ALA A 7 50.73 0.50 -64.38
CA ALA A 7 49.27 0.33 -64.36
C ALA A 7 48.80 -0.53 -65.56
N GLN A 8 47.84 -1.41 -65.34
CA GLN A 8 47.03 -2.05 -66.39
C GLN A 8 45.55 -1.92 -66.04
N ALA A 9 44.75 -1.55 -67.05
CA ALA A 9 43.30 -1.39 -67.00
C ALA A 9 42.60 -2.51 -67.78
N PHE A 10 41.27 -2.55 -67.62
CA PHE A 10 40.22 -3.29 -68.35
C PHE A 10 39.81 -4.66 -67.78
N PRO A 11 38.56 -5.13 -68.03
CA PRO A 11 37.25 -4.47 -67.87
C PRO A 11 36.28 -5.34 -67.02
N ILE A 12 35.32 -4.74 -66.32
CA ILE A 12 34.26 -5.50 -65.61
C ILE A 12 33.12 -5.77 -66.59
N SER A 13 32.96 -7.04 -66.98
CA SER A 13 31.76 -7.56 -67.62
C SER A 13 30.73 -7.96 -66.55
N TYR A 14 29.49 -7.52 -66.72
CA TYR A 14 28.36 -7.98 -65.90
C TYR A 14 27.92 -9.35 -66.40
N SER A 15 27.96 -10.37 -65.54
CA SER A 15 27.11 -11.56 -65.68
C SER A 15 26.16 -11.64 -64.50
N SER A 16 24.87 -11.71 -64.82
CA SER A 16 23.77 -11.85 -63.89
C SER A 16 23.63 -13.31 -63.47
N SER A 17 23.86 -13.61 -62.19
CA SER A 17 23.31 -14.80 -61.55
C SER A 17 22.87 -14.45 -60.13
N SER A 18 21.54 -14.38 -59.98
CA SER A 18 20.86 -14.17 -58.71
C SER A 18 21.05 -15.38 -57.80
N ALA A 19 21.88 -15.23 -56.77
CA ALA A 19 21.84 -16.03 -55.57
C ALA A 19 22.27 -15.17 -54.39
N ARG A 20 21.30 -14.56 -53.68
CA ARG A 20 21.56 -13.85 -52.42
C ARG A 20 22.01 -14.88 -51.39
N ARG A 21 23.24 -14.74 -50.91
CA ARG A 21 23.66 -15.27 -49.60
C ARG A 21 22.79 -14.60 -48.52
N PRO A 22 22.24 -15.34 -47.54
CA PRO A 22 21.54 -14.70 -46.43
C PRO A 22 22.52 -13.89 -45.58
N SER A 23 22.10 -12.70 -45.17
CA SER A 23 22.77 -11.86 -44.20
C SER A 23 22.89 -12.56 -42.84
N LEU A 24 23.99 -12.31 -42.13
CA LEU A 24 24.21 -12.75 -40.74
C LEU A 24 23.16 -12.22 -39.75
N ASP A 25 22.32 -11.25 -40.15
CA ASP A 25 21.14 -10.77 -39.40
C ASP A 25 19.94 -11.75 -39.41
N SER A 26 20.01 -12.86 -40.15
CA SER A 26 18.90 -13.82 -40.25
C SER A 26 19.03 -15.02 -39.31
N MET A 27 20.13 -15.13 -38.55
CA MET A 27 20.35 -16.23 -37.59
C MET A 27 19.98 -15.86 -36.14
N GLU A 28 19.84 -14.58 -35.80
CA GLU A 28 19.35 -14.17 -34.46
C GLU A 28 17.82 -14.01 -34.39
N ASN A 29 17.13 -13.99 -35.54
CA ASN A 29 15.66 -13.97 -35.62
C ASN A 29 15.04 -15.38 -35.83
N GLN A 30 15.85 -16.43 -35.65
CA GLN A 30 15.43 -17.84 -35.61
C GLN A 30 15.66 -18.48 -34.22
N VAL A 31 15.74 -17.68 -33.17
CA VAL A 31 15.29 -18.17 -31.86
C VAL A 31 13.77 -18.12 -31.93
N SER A 32 13.22 -19.27 -32.32
CA SER A 32 11.82 -19.60 -32.23
C SER A 32 11.23 -19.08 -30.92
N VAL A 33 9.93 -18.80 -30.96
CA VAL A 33 9.07 -18.75 -29.77
C VAL A 33 9.05 -20.15 -29.15
N ASP A 34 10.21 -20.63 -28.70
CA ASP A 34 10.32 -21.72 -27.78
C ASP A 34 9.59 -21.21 -26.55
N ALA A 35 8.44 -21.86 -26.31
CA ALA A 35 7.55 -21.59 -25.21
C ALA A 35 8.39 -21.23 -23.98
N PHE A 36 8.34 -19.97 -23.56
CA PHE A 36 8.87 -19.51 -22.28
C PHE A 36 8.05 -20.25 -21.21
N LYS A 37 8.40 -21.51 -20.95
CA LYS A 37 7.79 -22.34 -19.93
C LYS A 37 8.30 -21.79 -18.63
N ILE A 38 7.43 -21.08 -17.94
CA ILE A 38 7.68 -20.57 -16.60
C ILE A 38 7.88 -21.81 -15.72
N PRO A 39 9.04 -21.95 -15.05
CA PRO A 39 9.28 -23.09 -14.17
C PRO A 39 8.21 -23.15 -13.08
N GLU A 40 7.65 -24.35 -12.87
CA GLU A 40 6.70 -24.56 -11.79
C GLU A 40 7.42 -24.46 -10.44
N ASP A 41 6.82 -23.71 -9.51
CA ASP A 41 7.27 -23.63 -8.14
C ASP A 41 6.15 -24.14 -7.23
N PRO A 42 6.19 -25.39 -6.75
CA PRO A 42 5.08 -26.03 -6.04
C PRO A 42 4.62 -25.27 -4.78
N LYS A 43 5.49 -24.45 -4.18
CA LYS A 43 5.14 -23.61 -3.02
C LYS A 43 4.16 -22.49 -3.38
N TRP A 44 4.23 -22.02 -4.62
CA TRP A 44 3.48 -20.88 -5.11
C TRP A 44 2.42 -21.25 -6.14
N GLU A 45 2.53 -22.42 -6.79
CA GLU A 45 1.55 -22.87 -7.76
C GLU A 45 0.16 -23.07 -7.12
N PHE A 46 -0.87 -22.57 -7.80
CA PHE A 46 -2.26 -22.66 -7.37
C PHE A 46 -3.11 -23.34 -8.45
N PRO A 47 -3.97 -24.32 -8.09
CA PRO A 47 -4.81 -24.99 -9.08
C PRO A 47 -5.77 -24.01 -9.78
N ARG A 48 -5.59 -23.80 -11.08
CA ARG A 48 -6.41 -22.86 -11.88
C ARG A 48 -7.91 -23.10 -11.74
N LYS A 49 -8.35 -24.37 -11.65
CA LYS A 49 -9.75 -24.77 -11.44
C LYS A 49 -10.38 -24.26 -10.12
N ASN A 50 -9.55 -23.89 -9.14
CA ASN A 50 -9.99 -23.36 -7.85
C ASN A 50 -10.03 -21.82 -7.84
N LEU A 51 -9.73 -21.17 -8.97
CA LEU A 51 -9.72 -19.72 -9.12
C LEU A 51 -10.86 -19.28 -10.03
N VAL A 52 -11.75 -18.42 -9.54
CA VAL A 52 -12.84 -17.84 -10.33
C VAL A 52 -12.60 -16.35 -10.50
N LEU A 53 -12.35 -15.92 -11.74
CA LEU A 53 -12.11 -14.52 -12.09
C LEU A 53 -13.43 -13.74 -12.16
N GLY A 54 -13.42 -12.51 -11.66
CA GLY A 54 -14.56 -11.60 -11.62
C GLY A 54 -14.31 -10.31 -12.41
N LYS A 55 -14.78 -9.19 -11.87
CA LYS A 55 -14.70 -7.88 -12.53
C LYS A 55 -13.27 -7.35 -12.62
N THR A 56 -12.99 -6.57 -13.67
CA THR A 56 -11.75 -5.80 -13.78
C THR A 56 -11.69 -4.71 -12.71
N LEU A 57 -10.60 -4.66 -11.96
CA LEU A 57 -10.31 -3.60 -10.96
C LEU A 57 -9.49 -2.46 -11.56
N GLY A 58 -8.61 -2.79 -12.52
CA GLY A 58 -7.80 -1.82 -13.24
C GLY A 58 -7.07 -2.45 -14.41
N GLU A 59 -6.77 -1.64 -15.42
CA GLU A 59 -6.00 -2.03 -16.60
C GLU A 59 -5.09 -0.86 -16.98
N GLY A 60 -3.81 -1.15 -17.27
CA GLY A 60 -2.82 -0.12 -17.53
C GLY A 60 -1.55 -0.63 -18.20
N GLU A 61 -0.46 0.15 -18.07
CA GLU A 61 0.86 -0.20 -18.61
C GLU A 61 1.44 -1.47 -17.96
N PHE A 62 0.94 -1.85 -16.78
CA PHE A 62 1.44 -2.98 -15.98
C PHE A 62 0.58 -4.25 -16.08
N GLY A 63 -0.26 -4.33 -17.11
CA GLY A 63 -1.18 -5.43 -17.33
C GLY A 63 -2.61 -5.14 -16.86
N LYS A 64 -3.34 -6.21 -16.56
CA LYS A 64 -4.74 -6.21 -16.14
C LYS A 64 -4.85 -6.81 -14.74
N VAL A 65 -5.60 -6.15 -13.86
CA VAL A 65 -5.91 -6.64 -12.51
C VAL A 65 -7.41 -6.87 -12.41
N VAL A 66 -7.80 -8.06 -11.97
CA VAL A 66 -9.20 -8.44 -11.75
C VAL A 66 -9.43 -8.86 -10.31
N GLU A 67 -10.65 -8.68 -9.82
CA GLU A 67 -11.11 -9.32 -8.59
C GLU A 67 -11.33 -10.80 -8.88
N ALA A 68 -11.07 -11.67 -7.91
CA ALA A 68 -11.32 -13.10 -8.03
C ALA A 68 -11.64 -13.73 -6.68
N THR A 69 -12.19 -14.95 -6.72
CA THR A 69 -12.36 -15.81 -5.54
C THR A 69 -11.50 -17.06 -5.69
N ALA A 70 -10.74 -17.38 -4.65
CA ALA A 70 -9.86 -18.55 -4.60
C ALA A 70 -10.36 -19.54 -3.55
N PHE A 71 -10.64 -20.77 -3.96
CA PHE A 71 -11.06 -21.85 -3.07
C PHE A 71 -9.87 -22.57 -2.45
N ARG A 72 -9.90 -22.80 -1.13
CA ARG A 72 -8.83 -23.48 -0.37
C ARG A 72 -7.45 -22.80 -0.44
N LEU A 73 -7.43 -21.47 -0.55
CA LEU A 73 -6.20 -20.69 -0.67
C LEU A 73 -5.33 -20.83 0.59
N LYS A 74 -4.06 -21.25 0.41
CA LYS A 74 -3.09 -21.49 1.50
C LYS A 74 -3.67 -22.33 2.66
N GLY A 75 -4.49 -23.33 2.34
CA GLY A 75 -5.07 -24.26 3.31
C GLY A 75 -6.27 -23.71 4.10
N LYS A 76 -6.70 -22.47 3.87
CA LYS A 76 -7.91 -21.91 4.51
C LYS A 76 -9.16 -22.55 3.91
N ALA A 77 -10.09 -23.01 4.75
CA ALA A 77 -11.37 -23.52 4.28
C ALA A 77 -12.21 -22.42 3.60
N GLY A 78 -13.00 -22.81 2.59
CA GLY A 78 -13.91 -21.90 1.88
C GLY A 78 -13.24 -21.05 0.80
N TYR A 79 -13.91 -19.96 0.44
CA TYR A 79 -13.45 -19.00 -0.57
C TYR A 79 -12.77 -17.81 0.09
N THR A 80 -11.71 -17.33 -0.54
CA THR A 80 -11.03 -16.07 -0.18
C THR A 80 -11.09 -15.12 -1.36
N THR A 81 -11.53 -13.88 -1.12
CA THR A 81 -11.45 -12.81 -2.13
C THR A 81 -10.00 -12.38 -2.32
N VAL A 82 -9.57 -12.31 -3.57
CA VAL A 82 -8.19 -11.99 -3.98
C VAL A 82 -8.19 -11.05 -5.18
N ALA A 83 -7.05 -10.42 -5.46
CA ALA A 83 -6.81 -9.77 -6.74
C ALA A 83 -5.91 -10.67 -7.59
N VAL A 84 -6.15 -10.68 -8.90
CA VAL A 84 -5.35 -11.43 -9.86
C VAL A 84 -4.75 -10.48 -10.88
N LYS A 85 -3.42 -10.42 -10.92
CA LYS A 85 -2.66 -9.65 -11.92
C LYS A 85 -2.26 -10.57 -13.07
N MET A 86 -2.50 -10.11 -14.30
CA MET A 86 -2.26 -10.88 -15.52
C MET A 86 -1.87 -9.95 -16.68
N LEU A 87 -1.34 -10.53 -17.75
CA LEU A 87 -1.06 -9.81 -18.99
C LEU A 87 -2.35 -9.45 -19.74
N LYS A 88 -2.27 -8.38 -20.55
CA LYS A 88 -3.29 -8.05 -21.55
C LYS A 88 -3.14 -8.95 -22.78
N GLU A 89 -4.16 -9.01 -23.62
CA GLU A 89 -4.17 -9.86 -24.84
C GLU A 89 -3.00 -9.55 -25.80
N ASN A 90 -2.59 -8.28 -25.88
CA ASN A 90 -1.51 -7.80 -26.74
C ASN A 90 -0.24 -7.42 -25.97
N ALA A 91 0.03 -8.10 -24.85
CA ALA A 91 1.18 -7.78 -24.00
C ALA A 91 2.52 -7.98 -24.72
N SER A 92 3.41 -7.03 -24.51
CA SER A 92 4.79 -7.09 -25.01
C SER A 92 5.65 -8.05 -24.19
N PRO A 93 6.76 -8.57 -24.76
CA PRO A 93 7.73 -9.36 -24.00
C PRO A 93 8.31 -8.63 -22.77
N ASN A 94 8.33 -7.29 -22.79
CA ASN A 94 8.76 -6.49 -21.64
C ASN A 94 7.76 -6.58 -20.49
N GLU A 95 6.45 -6.45 -20.78
CA GLU A 95 5.39 -6.58 -19.75
C GLU A 95 5.39 -7.99 -19.12
N LEU A 96 5.70 -9.04 -19.89
CA LEU A 96 5.91 -10.39 -19.33
C LEU A 96 7.10 -10.44 -18.38
N ARG A 97 8.24 -9.83 -18.74
CA ARG A 97 9.41 -9.78 -17.85
C ARG A 97 9.15 -8.97 -16.59
N ASP A 98 8.41 -7.87 -16.69
CA ASP A 98 8.03 -7.05 -15.54
C ASP A 98 7.13 -7.85 -14.59
N LEU A 99 6.16 -8.60 -15.12
CA LEU A 99 5.29 -9.47 -14.31
C LEU A 99 6.06 -10.63 -13.66
N LEU A 100 7.01 -11.25 -14.36
CA LEU A 100 7.87 -12.29 -13.81
C LEU A 100 8.83 -11.74 -12.73
N SER A 101 9.36 -10.53 -12.94
CA SER A 101 10.21 -9.85 -11.96
C SER A 101 9.42 -9.57 -10.68
N GLU A 102 8.20 -9.06 -10.82
CA GLU A 102 7.27 -8.85 -9.71
C GLU A 102 6.95 -10.17 -8.98
N PHE A 103 6.68 -11.25 -9.72
CA PHE A 103 6.46 -12.57 -9.11
C PHE A 103 7.66 -13.01 -8.26
N ASN A 104 8.86 -12.95 -8.82
CA ASN A 104 10.08 -13.39 -8.13
C ASN A 104 10.43 -12.53 -6.90
N LEU A 105 10.18 -11.21 -6.98
CA LEU A 105 10.36 -10.32 -5.85
C LEU A 105 9.34 -10.61 -4.74
N LEU A 106 8.06 -10.73 -5.10
CA LEU A 106 6.98 -10.97 -4.14
C LEU A 106 7.09 -12.31 -3.39
N LYS A 107 7.83 -13.29 -3.94
CA LYS A 107 8.17 -14.54 -3.21
C LYS A 107 9.08 -14.31 -2.01
N GLN A 108 9.87 -13.24 -2.02
CA GLN A 108 10.95 -12.97 -1.05
C GLN A 108 10.53 -11.96 0.03
N VAL A 109 9.46 -11.20 -0.21
CA VAL A 109 8.99 -10.16 0.71
C VAL A 109 7.76 -10.58 1.50
N ASN A 110 7.71 -10.20 2.77
CA ASN A 110 6.57 -10.40 3.64
C ASN A 110 6.54 -9.33 4.74
N HIS A 111 5.69 -8.32 4.57
CA HIS A 111 5.55 -7.22 5.52
C HIS A 111 4.10 -6.70 5.51
N PRO A 112 3.52 -6.27 6.66
CA PRO A 112 2.13 -5.81 6.74
C PRO A 112 1.79 -4.66 5.78
N ASN A 113 2.78 -3.84 5.41
CA ASN A 113 2.63 -2.71 4.49
C ASN A 113 3.18 -2.94 3.07
N VAL A 114 3.42 -4.20 2.69
CA VAL A 114 3.74 -4.62 1.33
C VAL A 114 2.63 -5.57 0.86
N ILE A 115 2.21 -5.48 -0.40
CA ILE A 115 1.16 -6.34 -0.93
C ILE A 115 1.58 -7.81 -0.85
N LYS A 116 0.70 -8.67 -0.34
CA LYS A 116 1.04 -10.08 -0.13
C LYS A 116 0.75 -10.92 -1.36
N LEU A 117 1.72 -11.73 -1.78
CA LEU A 117 1.52 -12.81 -2.75
C LEU A 117 0.95 -14.04 -2.04
N TYR A 118 -0.11 -14.62 -2.61
CA TYR A 118 -0.68 -15.88 -2.15
C TYR A 118 -0.30 -17.05 -3.04
N GLY A 119 -0.13 -16.84 -4.34
CA GLY A 119 0.27 -17.87 -5.28
C GLY A 119 0.27 -17.39 -6.72
N ALA A 120 0.48 -18.31 -7.65
CA ALA A 120 0.39 -18.06 -9.07
C ALA A 120 -0.20 -19.28 -9.79
N CYS A 121 -0.84 -19.04 -10.94
CA CYS A 121 -1.13 -20.10 -11.91
C CYS A 121 -0.15 -19.91 -13.07
N SER A 122 0.90 -20.72 -13.13
CA SER A 122 1.96 -20.61 -14.15
C SER A 122 1.85 -21.66 -15.25
N GLN A 123 1.16 -22.77 -14.97
CA GLN A 123 0.99 -23.89 -15.92
C GLN A 123 -0.37 -23.85 -16.62
N ASP A 124 -0.46 -24.54 -17.77
CA ASP A 124 -1.69 -24.81 -18.52
C ASP A 124 -2.59 -23.57 -18.75
N GLY A 125 -1.98 -22.43 -19.11
CA GLY A 125 -2.70 -21.20 -19.39
C GLY A 125 -1.87 -19.95 -19.16
N PRO A 126 -2.49 -18.75 -19.18
CA PRO A 126 -1.78 -17.50 -18.93
C PRO A 126 -1.25 -17.43 -17.50
N LEU A 127 -0.12 -16.75 -17.32
CA LEU A 127 0.44 -16.46 -15.99
C LEU A 127 -0.53 -15.56 -15.22
N LEU A 128 -0.98 -16.05 -14.06
CA LEU A 128 -1.83 -15.32 -13.12
C LEU A 128 -1.10 -15.17 -11.79
N LEU A 129 -0.93 -13.96 -11.29
CA LEU A 129 -0.43 -13.72 -9.93
C LEU A 129 -1.60 -13.46 -8.99
N ILE A 130 -1.73 -14.29 -7.95
CA ILE A 130 -2.80 -14.19 -6.95
C ILE A 130 -2.26 -13.43 -5.75
N VAL A 131 -2.76 -12.22 -5.52
CA VAL A 131 -2.30 -11.30 -4.48
C VAL A 131 -3.44 -10.87 -3.56
N GLU A 132 -3.07 -10.26 -2.44
CA GLU A 132 -3.98 -9.65 -1.48
C GLU A 132 -4.94 -8.66 -2.18
N TYR A 133 -6.22 -8.76 -1.86
CA TYR A 133 -7.24 -7.83 -2.34
C TYR A 133 -7.27 -6.58 -1.46
N ALA A 134 -7.03 -5.42 -2.07
CA ALA A 134 -7.12 -4.13 -1.40
C ALA A 134 -8.46 -3.45 -1.73
N LYS A 135 -9.42 -3.57 -0.81
CA LYS A 135 -10.83 -3.16 -0.97
C LYS A 135 -11.03 -1.74 -1.52
N TYR A 136 -10.19 -0.78 -1.11
CA TYR A 136 -10.35 0.63 -1.46
C TYR A 136 -9.48 1.06 -2.66
N GLY A 137 -8.84 0.11 -3.35
CA GLY A 137 -8.03 0.37 -4.54
C GLY A 137 -6.78 1.20 -4.26
N SER A 138 -6.37 2.02 -5.24
CA SER A 138 -5.16 2.86 -5.10
C SER A 138 -5.36 4.02 -4.11
N LEU A 139 -4.29 4.36 -3.38
CA LEU A 139 -4.26 5.48 -2.44
C LEU A 139 -4.59 6.80 -3.13
N ARG A 140 -4.11 7.02 -4.36
CA ARG A 140 -4.48 8.22 -5.14
C ARG A 140 -5.97 8.31 -5.40
N GLY A 141 -6.62 7.18 -5.76
CA GLY A 141 -8.07 7.12 -5.95
C GLY A 141 -8.82 7.41 -4.66
N PHE A 142 -8.45 6.69 -3.59
CA PHE A 142 -9.02 6.82 -2.25
C PHE A 142 -8.94 8.27 -1.72
N LEU A 143 -7.77 8.91 -1.82
CA LEU A 143 -7.59 10.30 -1.40
C LEU A 143 -8.45 11.28 -2.22
N ARG A 144 -8.57 11.07 -3.54
CA ARG A 144 -9.40 11.92 -4.40
C ARG A 144 -10.89 11.77 -4.14
N GLU A 145 -11.34 10.56 -3.80
CA GLU A 145 -12.73 10.31 -3.42
C GLU A 145 -13.09 11.04 -2.12
N SER A 146 -12.16 11.12 -1.17
CA SER A 146 -12.37 11.87 0.08
C SER A 146 -12.63 13.37 -0.13
N ARG A 147 -12.19 13.96 -1.26
CA ARG A 147 -12.48 15.36 -1.60
C ARG A 147 -13.97 15.62 -1.81
N LYS A 148 -14.72 14.61 -2.28
CA LYS A 148 -16.15 14.72 -2.58
C LYS A 148 -17.00 14.87 -1.31
N VAL A 149 -16.47 14.44 -0.16
CA VAL A 149 -17.14 14.54 1.15
C VAL A 149 -17.21 16.01 1.62
N GLY A 150 -16.41 16.91 1.04
CA GLY A 150 -16.59 18.36 1.09
C GLY A 150 -16.31 19.04 2.44
N PRO A 151 -16.10 20.37 2.46
CA PRO A 151 -15.87 21.16 3.68
C PRO A 151 -17.14 21.39 4.52
N GLY A 152 -18.31 20.92 4.09
CA GLY A 152 -19.59 21.10 4.81
C GLY A 152 -19.62 20.49 6.21
N TYR A 153 -18.68 19.58 6.52
CA TYR A 153 -18.51 18.98 7.84
C TYR A 153 -17.45 19.67 8.71
N VAL A 154 -16.65 20.58 8.15
CA VAL A 154 -15.57 21.29 8.87
C VAL A 154 -16.04 22.67 9.36
N GLY A 155 -17.14 23.20 8.82
CA GLY A 155 -17.64 24.56 9.09
C GLY A 155 -19.01 24.71 9.75
N SER A 156 -19.82 23.64 9.87
CA SER A 156 -21.13 23.73 10.51
C SER A 156 -21.10 23.08 11.90
N ARG A 157 -21.53 23.84 12.92
CA ARG A 157 -21.89 23.37 14.26
C ARG A 157 -23.11 22.42 14.24
N GLY A 158 -23.11 21.44 13.34
CA GLY A 158 -24.18 20.45 13.17
C GLY A 158 -23.60 19.04 13.29
N SER A 159 -23.87 18.40 14.42
CA SER A 159 -23.60 17.00 14.74
C SER A 159 -22.13 16.58 14.96
N ARG A 160 -21.64 16.85 16.18
CA ARG A 160 -20.48 16.19 16.79
C ARG A 160 -20.72 14.69 17.10
N ASN A 161 -21.87 14.13 16.75
CA ASN A 161 -22.17 12.72 16.96
C ASN A 161 -21.80 11.91 15.71
N SER A 162 -20.48 11.68 15.55
CA SER A 162 -19.89 10.68 14.64
C SER A 162 -20.15 9.23 15.13
N SER A 163 -21.33 8.98 15.70
CA SER A 163 -21.75 7.70 16.27
C SER A 163 -22.75 6.95 15.38
N TYR A 164 -23.07 7.47 14.19
CA TYR A 164 -24.06 6.90 13.27
C TYR A 164 -23.49 6.48 11.90
N LEU A 165 -22.17 6.41 11.74
CA LEU A 165 -21.61 5.68 10.61
C LEU A 165 -21.46 4.22 11.05
N ASP A 166 -22.26 3.33 10.45
CA ASP A 166 -22.18 1.87 10.66
C ASP A 166 -20.78 1.31 10.31
N ASN A 167 -19.96 2.09 9.59
CA ASN A 167 -18.58 1.76 9.25
C ASN A 167 -17.60 2.89 9.61
N PRO A 168 -16.66 2.67 10.55
CA PRO A 168 -15.66 3.68 10.94
C PRO A 168 -14.68 4.08 9.82
N ASP A 169 -14.63 3.31 8.72
CA ASP A 169 -13.82 3.63 7.54
C ASP A 169 -14.43 4.71 6.63
N GLU A 170 -15.70 5.08 6.83
CA GLU A 170 -16.41 6.09 6.01
C GLU A 170 -16.29 7.53 6.53
N ARG A 171 -15.63 7.72 7.69
CA ARG A 171 -15.42 9.05 8.25
C ARG A 171 -14.44 9.87 7.41
N ALA A 172 -14.63 11.19 7.41
CA ALA A 172 -13.73 12.13 6.73
C ALA A 172 -12.27 11.96 7.19
N LEU A 173 -11.33 12.11 6.26
CA LEU A 173 -9.90 12.01 6.53
C LEU A 173 -9.43 13.23 7.32
N THR A 174 -8.73 12.97 8.42
CA THR A 174 -8.04 13.99 9.19
C THR A 174 -6.55 13.98 8.87
N MET A 175 -5.82 15.04 9.23
CA MET A 175 -4.35 15.05 9.09
C MET A 175 -3.68 13.87 9.82
N GLY A 176 -4.24 13.41 10.94
CA GLY A 176 -3.73 12.23 11.66
C GLY A 176 -3.85 10.95 10.86
N ASP A 177 -4.90 10.81 10.05
CA ASP A 177 -5.04 9.69 9.11
C ASP A 177 -3.96 9.78 8.01
N LEU A 178 -3.73 10.97 7.46
CA LEU A 178 -2.72 11.20 6.42
C LEU A 178 -1.30 10.91 6.91
N ILE A 179 -0.94 11.37 8.12
CA ILE A 179 0.34 11.06 8.77
C ILE A 179 0.44 9.54 9.01
N SER A 180 -0.64 8.89 9.45
CA SER A 180 -0.66 7.44 9.62
C SER A 180 -0.43 6.69 8.31
N PHE A 181 -1.00 7.14 7.19
CA PHE A 181 -0.74 6.55 5.88
C PHE A 181 0.72 6.67 5.49
N ALA A 182 1.30 7.88 5.62
CA ALA A 182 2.71 8.11 5.37
C ALA A 182 3.62 7.22 6.22
N TRP A 183 3.32 7.09 7.52
CA TRP A 183 4.08 6.26 8.46
C TRP A 183 3.99 4.76 8.12
N GLN A 184 2.81 4.28 7.73
CA GLN A 184 2.64 2.89 7.28
C GLN A 184 3.50 2.60 6.04
N ILE A 185 3.53 3.53 5.08
CA ILE A 185 4.32 3.39 3.86
C ILE A 185 5.82 3.49 4.17
N SER A 186 6.25 4.41 5.03
CA SER A 186 7.66 4.54 5.41
C SER A 186 8.18 3.27 6.08
N ARG A 187 7.36 2.59 6.89
CA ARG A 187 7.69 1.28 7.46
C ARG A 187 7.86 0.19 6.41
N GLY A 188 6.97 0.15 5.42
CA GLY A 188 7.11 -0.77 4.29
C GLY A 188 8.37 -0.52 3.48
N MET A 189 8.68 0.74 3.18
CA MET A 189 9.90 1.11 2.45
C MET A 189 11.18 0.88 3.27
N ARG A 190 11.14 1.06 4.59
CA ARG A 190 12.25 0.67 5.48
C ARG A 190 12.55 -0.82 5.35
N TYR A 191 11.51 -1.66 5.41
CA TYR A 191 11.66 -3.10 5.23
C TYR A 191 12.24 -3.46 3.85
N LEU A 192 11.75 -2.83 2.77
CA LEU A 192 12.29 -3.06 1.42
C LEU A 192 13.77 -2.65 1.31
N ALA A 193 14.16 -1.53 1.93
CA ALA A 193 15.55 -1.10 1.98
C ALA A 193 16.46 -2.08 2.76
N GLU A 194 15.97 -2.64 3.87
CA GLU A 194 16.65 -3.69 4.64
C GLU A 194 16.84 -4.95 3.80
N MET A 195 15.84 -5.30 2.99
CA MET A 195 15.88 -6.38 1.99
C MET A 195 16.71 -6.03 0.74
N LYS A 196 17.37 -4.87 0.71
CA LYS A 196 18.19 -4.40 -0.43
C LYS A 196 17.41 -4.28 -1.74
N LEU A 197 16.13 -3.92 -1.64
CA LEU A 197 15.26 -3.68 -2.78
C LEU A 197 15.05 -2.18 -3.01
N VAL A 198 15.21 -1.75 -4.25
CA VAL A 198 14.86 -0.41 -4.73
C VAL A 198 13.56 -0.50 -5.52
N HIS A 199 12.55 0.28 -5.10
CA HIS A 199 11.20 0.25 -5.67
C HIS A 199 11.13 0.91 -7.06
N ARG A 200 11.77 2.09 -7.22
CA ARG A 200 11.91 2.89 -8.47
C ARG A 200 10.65 3.56 -9.01
N ASP A 201 9.46 3.10 -8.63
CA ASP A 201 8.19 3.74 -9.00
C ASP A 201 7.26 3.98 -7.79
N LEU A 202 7.83 4.50 -6.70
CA LEU A 202 7.03 4.79 -5.50
C LEU A 202 6.16 6.04 -5.73
N ALA A 203 4.84 5.87 -5.73
CA ALA A 203 3.86 6.93 -5.96
C ALA A 203 2.48 6.54 -5.37
N ALA A 204 1.58 7.50 -5.17
CA ALA A 204 0.26 7.21 -4.58
C ALA A 204 -0.61 6.29 -5.45
N ARG A 205 -0.33 6.20 -6.75
CA ARG A 205 -0.98 5.24 -7.67
C ARG A 205 -0.58 3.78 -7.41
N ASN A 206 0.61 3.56 -6.86
CA ASN A 206 1.23 2.24 -6.64
C ASN A 206 1.21 1.83 -5.15
N VAL A 207 0.46 2.57 -4.33
CA VAL A 207 0.11 2.17 -2.96
C VAL A 207 -1.37 1.81 -2.97
N LEU A 208 -1.71 0.64 -2.46
CA LEU A 208 -3.09 0.17 -2.33
C LEU A 208 -3.60 0.38 -0.89
N VAL A 209 -4.91 0.55 -0.75
CA VAL A 209 -5.60 0.74 0.53
C VAL A 209 -6.48 -0.48 0.81
N ALA A 210 -6.01 -1.32 1.73
CA ALA A 210 -6.71 -2.52 2.16
C ALA A 210 -7.71 -2.23 3.28
N GLU A 211 -8.45 -3.27 3.70
CA GLU A 211 -9.39 -3.22 4.81
C GLU A 211 -8.78 -2.60 6.09
N GLY A 212 -9.54 -1.78 6.81
CA GLY A 212 -9.06 -1.02 7.96
C GLY A 212 -8.06 0.09 7.59
N ARG A 213 -8.16 0.62 6.36
CA ARG A 213 -7.31 1.68 5.78
C ARG A 213 -5.81 1.40 5.95
N LYS A 214 -5.41 0.15 5.67
CA LYS A 214 -4.02 -0.29 5.73
C LYS A 214 -3.31 -0.06 4.40
N MET A 215 -2.16 0.62 4.43
CA MET A 215 -1.38 0.91 3.23
C MET A 215 -0.57 -0.32 2.81
N LYS A 216 -0.60 -0.63 1.51
CA LYS A 216 0.11 -1.76 0.88
C LYS A 216 0.90 -1.26 -0.32
N ILE A 217 2.23 -1.25 -0.21
CA ILE A 217 3.10 -0.95 -1.35
C ILE A 217 2.94 -2.06 -2.40
N SER A 218 2.77 -1.69 -3.66
CA SER A 218 2.48 -2.59 -4.77
C SER A 218 3.21 -2.14 -6.04
N ASP A 219 3.01 -2.87 -7.15
CA ASP A 219 3.59 -2.63 -8.46
C ASP A 219 5.12 -2.67 -8.49
N PHE A 220 5.67 -3.85 -8.19
CA PHE A 220 7.11 -4.12 -8.14
C PHE A 220 7.73 -4.44 -9.51
N GLY A 221 7.00 -4.22 -10.61
CA GLY A 221 7.44 -4.58 -11.97
C GLY A 221 8.73 -3.87 -12.42
N LEU A 222 9.07 -2.73 -11.79
CA LEU A 222 10.30 -1.98 -12.07
C LEU A 222 11.39 -2.14 -10.98
N SER A 223 11.08 -2.83 -9.88
CA SER A 223 11.94 -2.94 -8.71
C SER A 223 13.16 -3.85 -8.96
N ARG A 224 14.24 -3.62 -8.21
CA ARG A 224 15.54 -4.30 -8.38
C ARG A 224 16.27 -4.52 -7.05
N ASP A 225 17.12 -5.55 -7.00
CA ASP A 225 18.13 -5.71 -5.96
C ASP A 225 19.24 -4.66 -6.17
N VAL A 226 19.78 -4.10 -5.08
CA VAL A 226 20.89 -3.14 -5.09
C VAL A 226 22.19 -3.76 -5.62
N TYR A 227 22.37 -5.09 -5.54
CA TYR A 227 23.60 -5.78 -5.95
C TYR A 227 23.62 -6.25 -7.41
N GLU A 228 22.53 -6.08 -8.18
CA GLU A 228 22.58 -6.28 -9.63
C GLU A 228 23.43 -5.15 -10.24
N GLU A 229 24.76 -5.34 -10.29
CA GLU A 229 25.66 -4.60 -11.18
C GLU A 229 25.24 -4.91 -12.62
N ASP A 230 24.28 -4.16 -13.13
CA ASP A 230 24.29 -3.67 -14.50
C ASP A 230 23.10 -2.75 -14.76
N SER A 231 23.45 -1.58 -15.29
CA SER A 231 22.57 -0.52 -15.77
C SER A 231 21.39 -1.00 -16.64
N TYR A 232 20.29 -1.43 -16.01
CA TYR A 232 19.00 -1.47 -16.71
C TYR A 232 18.52 -0.04 -16.92
N VAL A 233 19.02 0.57 -17.99
CA VAL A 233 18.37 1.68 -18.68
C VAL A 233 17.09 1.08 -19.26
N LYS A 234 15.92 1.55 -18.81
CA LYS A 234 14.65 1.25 -19.47
C LYS A 234 14.74 1.82 -20.89
N ARG A 235 15.28 1.04 -21.84
CA ARG A 235 15.34 1.37 -23.28
C ARG A 235 13.95 1.28 -23.94
N SER A 236 12.94 0.86 -23.19
CA SER A 236 11.58 0.70 -23.67
C SER A 236 10.80 2.02 -23.62
N LYS A 237 9.89 2.20 -24.60
CA LYS A 237 8.98 3.36 -24.73
C LYS A 237 7.88 3.44 -23.64
N GLY A 238 8.09 2.82 -22.48
CA GLY A 238 7.16 2.91 -21.36
C GLY A 238 7.25 4.28 -20.68
N ARG A 239 6.17 4.78 -20.08
CA ARG A 239 6.17 6.12 -19.47
C ARG A 239 7.05 6.11 -18.22
N ILE A 240 8.19 6.77 -18.30
CA ILE A 240 9.06 7.02 -17.15
C ILE A 240 8.33 7.99 -16.21
N PRO A 241 8.26 7.74 -14.88
CA PRO A 241 7.55 8.59 -13.94
C PRO A 241 8.36 9.85 -13.57
N VAL A 242 8.69 10.69 -14.55
CA VAL A 242 9.64 11.83 -14.44
C VAL A 242 9.39 12.71 -13.22
N LYS A 243 8.13 12.96 -12.86
CA LYS A 243 7.77 13.82 -11.72
C LYS A 243 8.05 13.21 -10.34
N TRP A 244 8.29 11.90 -10.25
CA TRP A 244 8.62 11.21 -9.00
C TRP A 244 10.11 10.91 -8.88
N MET A 245 10.85 10.93 -9.98
CA MET A 245 12.25 10.54 -9.99
C MET A 245 13.16 11.54 -9.27
N ALA A 246 14.17 10.98 -8.59
CA ALA A 246 15.26 11.74 -8.03
C ALA A 246 16.11 12.40 -9.13
N ILE A 247 16.81 13.48 -8.77
CA ILE A 247 17.62 14.23 -9.73
C ILE A 247 18.72 13.33 -10.34
N GLU A 248 19.43 12.53 -9.56
CA GLU A 248 20.44 11.58 -10.06
C GLU A 248 19.83 10.47 -10.93
N SER A 249 18.59 10.07 -10.69
CA SER A 249 17.89 9.09 -11.53
C SER A 249 17.50 9.67 -12.88
N LEU A 250 17.17 10.97 -12.92
CA LEU A 250 16.85 11.70 -14.15
C LEU A 250 18.10 11.94 -15.00
N PHE A 251 19.24 12.24 -14.37
CA PHE A 251 20.49 12.60 -15.05
C PHE A 251 21.34 11.38 -15.40
N ASP A 252 21.67 10.58 -14.39
CA ASP A 252 22.73 9.57 -14.47
C ASP A 252 22.16 8.14 -14.48
N HIS A 253 20.82 8.02 -14.48
CA HIS A 253 20.10 6.75 -14.36
C HIS A 253 20.51 5.94 -13.13
N ILE A 254 20.87 6.63 -12.05
CA ILE A 254 21.23 6.03 -10.77
C ILE A 254 19.96 5.80 -9.95
N TYR A 255 19.74 4.56 -9.52
CA TYR A 255 18.61 4.17 -8.67
C TYR A 255 19.13 3.52 -7.40
N THR A 256 18.76 4.09 -6.25
CA THR A 256 19.16 3.63 -4.92
C THR A 256 18.00 3.79 -3.93
N THR A 257 18.13 3.26 -2.73
CA THR A 257 17.21 3.57 -1.63
C THR A 257 17.02 5.08 -1.43
N GLN A 258 18.06 5.90 -1.63
CA GLN A 258 17.97 7.35 -1.49
C GLN A 258 17.19 8.02 -2.63
N SER A 259 17.13 7.39 -3.81
CA SER A 259 16.23 7.83 -4.89
C SER A 259 14.76 7.47 -4.61
N ASP A 260 14.50 6.37 -3.90
CA ASP A 260 13.16 6.06 -3.39
C ASP A 260 12.75 7.03 -2.28
N VAL A 261 13.68 7.49 -1.44
CA VAL A 261 13.42 8.54 -0.44
C VAL A 261 12.93 9.84 -1.11
N TRP A 262 13.54 10.24 -2.23
CA TRP A 262 13.04 11.37 -3.02
C TRP A 262 11.60 11.14 -3.49
N SER A 263 11.34 9.96 -4.06
CA SER A 263 10.00 9.56 -4.53
C SER A 263 8.99 9.55 -3.37
N PHE A 264 9.41 9.14 -2.17
CA PHE A 264 8.61 9.21 -0.95
C PHE A 264 8.27 10.66 -0.57
N GLY A 265 9.19 11.61 -0.72
CA GLY A 265 8.91 13.04 -0.56
C GLY A 265 7.79 13.53 -1.51
N VAL A 266 7.80 13.09 -2.76
CA VAL A 266 6.72 13.37 -3.72
C VAL A 266 5.40 12.70 -3.31
N LEU A 267 5.46 11.47 -2.80
CA LEU A 267 4.30 10.76 -2.26
C LEU A 267 3.71 11.47 -1.03
N LEU A 268 4.52 12.01 -0.12
CA LEU A 268 4.04 12.85 0.98
C LEU A 268 3.24 14.03 0.44
N TRP A 269 3.75 14.70 -0.60
CA TRP A 269 3.06 15.81 -1.26
C TRP A 269 1.72 15.37 -1.87
N GLU A 270 1.67 14.20 -2.53
CA GLU A 270 0.43 13.61 -3.02
C GLU A 270 -0.57 13.34 -1.87
N ILE A 271 -0.10 12.82 -0.74
CA ILE A 271 -0.93 12.51 0.43
C ILE A 271 -1.56 13.78 1.01
N VAL A 272 -0.76 14.82 1.31
CA VAL A 272 -1.26 16.06 1.94
C VAL A 272 -2.14 16.90 1.01
N THR A 273 -1.96 16.75 -0.30
CA THR A 273 -2.82 17.38 -1.32
C THR A 273 -4.03 16.53 -1.70
N LEU A 274 -4.26 15.41 -0.98
CA LEU A 274 -5.35 14.47 -1.23
C LEU A 274 -5.37 13.95 -2.68
N GLY A 275 -4.22 13.50 -3.19
CA GLY A 275 -4.04 12.98 -4.54
C GLY A 275 -3.88 14.07 -5.61
N GLY A 276 -3.21 15.17 -5.25
CA GLY A 276 -2.82 16.22 -6.18
C GLY A 276 -1.85 15.70 -7.25
N ASN A 277 -1.70 16.45 -8.35
CA ASN A 277 -0.71 16.12 -9.36
C ASN A 277 0.59 16.88 -9.03
N PRO A 278 1.73 16.20 -8.78
CA PRO A 278 2.99 16.86 -8.47
C PRO A 278 3.41 17.85 -9.57
N TYR A 279 4.11 18.91 -9.16
CA TYR A 279 4.58 19.98 -10.05
C TYR A 279 3.43 20.50 -10.95
N PRO A 280 2.35 21.05 -10.35
CA PRO A 280 1.19 21.50 -11.11
C PRO A 280 1.58 22.57 -12.12
N GLY A 281 1.06 22.47 -13.35
CA GLY A 281 1.38 23.41 -14.44
C GLY A 281 2.78 23.29 -15.05
N ILE A 282 3.67 22.46 -14.48
CA ILE A 282 5.03 22.26 -15.00
C ILE A 282 5.05 21.00 -15.89
N PRO A 283 5.42 21.13 -17.18
CA PRO A 283 5.64 20.00 -18.06
C PRO A 283 6.86 19.16 -17.66
N PRO A 284 6.85 17.83 -17.78
CA PRO A 284 7.98 16.95 -17.43
C PRO A 284 9.32 17.35 -18.06
N GLU A 285 9.30 17.80 -19.32
CA GLU A 285 10.48 18.23 -20.08
C GLU A 285 11.17 19.48 -19.48
N ARG A 286 10.43 20.32 -18.73
CA ARG A 286 11.01 21.49 -18.05
C ARG A 286 11.50 21.17 -16.64
N LEU A 287 11.01 20.09 -16.05
CA LEU A 287 11.26 19.77 -14.64
C LEU A 287 12.75 19.58 -14.35
N PHE A 288 13.47 18.96 -15.27
CA PHE A 288 14.92 18.77 -15.20
C PHE A 288 15.67 20.07 -14.91
N ASN A 289 15.44 21.11 -15.72
CA ASN A 289 16.15 22.38 -15.60
C ASN A 289 15.80 23.10 -14.29
N LEU A 290 14.53 23.01 -13.86
CA LEU A 290 14.09 23.59 -12.60
C LEU A 290 14.74 22.91 -11.39
N LEU A 291 14.75 21.57 -11.35
CA LEU A 291 15.36 20.85 -10.23
C LEU A 291 16.86 21.16 -10.11
N LYS A 292 17.55 21.36 -11.25
CA LYS A 292 18.96 21.73 -11.32
C LYS A 292 19.26 23.12 -10.77
N THR A 293 18.32 24.08 -10.89
CA THR A 293 18.47 25.42 -10.28
C THR A 293 18.10 25.45 -8.81
N GLY A 294 17.78 24.30 -8.21
CA GLY A 294 17.40 24.17 -6.80
C GLY A 294 15.91 24.33 -6.53
N TYR A 295 15.08 24.52 -7.57
CA TYR A 295 13.62 24.60 -7.38
C TYR A 295 13.07 23.30 -6.79
N ARG A 296 12.10 23.43 -5.88
CA ARG A 296 11.28 22.34 -5.31
C ARG A 296 9.82 22.80 -5.25
N MET A 297 8.88 21.87 -5.14
CA MET A 297 7.46 22.22 -5.00
C MET A 297 7.24 23.06 -3.74
N GLU A 298 6.39 24.08 -3.85
CA GLU A 298 5.96 24.90 -2.71
C GLU A 298 5.15 24.09 -1.69
N ARG A 299 5.07 24.64 -0.47
CA ARG A 299 4.29 24.05 0.62
C ARG A 299 2.80 24.08 0.29
N PRO A 300 2.08 22.95 0.34
CA PRO A 300 0.63 22.92 0.17
C PRO A 300 -0.14 23.60 1.32
N ASP A 301 -1.34 24.11 1.04
CA ASP A 301 -2.17 24.87 2.00
C ASP A 301 -2.45 24.12 3.32
N ASN A 302 -2.73 22.82 3.25
CA ASN A 302 -3.05 21.99 4.41
C ASN A 302 -1.83 21.26 5.00
N CYS A 303 -0.61 21.77 4.79
CA CYS A 303 0.63 21.10 5.20
C CYS A 303 1.31 21.83 6.36
N SER A 304 1.62 21.12 7.45
CA SER A 304 2.40 21.71 8.55
C SER A 304 3.84 21.97 8.14
N GLU A 305 4.52 22.88 8.84
CA GLU A 305 5.94 23.18 8.59
C GLU A 305 6.83 21.94 8.79
N GLU A 306 6.53 21.10 9.78
CA GLU A 306 7.29 19.89 10.06
C GLU A 306 7.17 18.87 8.93
N MET A 307 5.95 18.67 8.42
CA MET A 307 5.70 17.77 7.29
C MET A 307 6.39 18.28 6.01
N TYR A 308 6.33 19.59 5.75
CA TYR A 308 7.00 20.17 4.59
C TYR A 308 8.53 20.16 4.71
N SER A 309 9.06 20.40 5.91
CA SER A 309 10.50 20.28 6.20
C SER A 309 11.00 18.86 5.91
N LEU A 310 10.23 17.83 6.28
CA LEU A 310 10.52 16.44 5.92
C LEU A 310 10.53 16.22 4.39
N MET A 311 9.59 16.81 3.64
CA MET A 311 9.62 16.75 2.17
C MET A 311 10.89 17.39 1.59
N LEU A 312 11.29 18.57 2.08
CA LEU A 312 12.50 19.26 1.63
C LEU A 312 13.78 18.47 1.96
N GLN A 313 13.82 17.77 3.10
CA GLN A 313 14.91 16.86 3.42
C GLN A 313 14.97 15.67 2.46
N CYS A 314 13.82 15.10 2.08
CA CYS A 314 13.75 14.04 1.06
C CYS A 314 14.23 14.51 -0.32
N TRP A 315 14.10 15.80 -0.63
CA TRP A 315 14.49 16.39 -1.92
C TRP A 315 15.85 17.10 -1.92
N LYS A 316 16.73 16.80 -0.95
CA LYS A 316 18.13 17.27 -1.00
C LYS A 316 18.82 16.77 -2.27
N GLN A 317 19.66 17.62 -2.86
CA GLN A 317 20.36 17.30 -4.09
C GLN A 317 21.32 16.12 -3.87
N GLU A 318 22.17 16.21 -2.86
CA GLU A 318 23.09 15.14 -2.47
C GLU A 318 22.32 13.98 -1.82
N PRO A 319 22.36 12.76 -2.38
CA PRO A 319 21.59 11.62 -1.85
C PRO A 319 21.94 11.23 -0.42
N ASP A 320 23.20 11.40 0.01
CA ASP A 320 23.68 11.12 1.37
C ASP A 320 23.14 12.10 2.43
N LYS A 321 22.61 13.26 2.00
CA LYS A 321 21.99 14.25 2.89
C LYS A 321 20.49 14.01 3.10
N ARG A 322 19.91 13.06 2.37
CA ARG A 322 18.50 12.67 2.55
C ARG A 322 18.39 11.72 3.75
N PRO A 323 17.29 11.78 4.54
CA PRO A 323 17.08 10.86 5.64
C PRO A 323 16.89 9.43 5.12
N VAL A 324 17.23 8.43 5.93
CA VAL A 324 16.84 7.04 5.63
C VAL A 324 15.42 6.76 6.12
N PHE A 325 14.75 5.75 5.57
CA PHE A 325 13.36 5.42 5.94
C PHE A 325 13.15 5.13 7.44
N ALA A 326 14.20 4.68 8.15
CA ALA A 326 14.16 4.52 9.60
C ALA A 326 13.96 5.87 10.33
N ASP A 327 14.60 6.94 9.87
CA ASP A 327 14.49 8.27 10.48
C ASP A 327 13.17 8.94 10.09
N ILE A 328 12.77 8.81 8.81
CA ILE A 328 11.47 9.25 8.31
C ILE A 328 10.33 8.66 9.16
N SER A 329 10.39 7.35 9.46
CA SER A 329 9.37 6.68 10.26
C SER A 329 9.30 7.24 11.69
N LYS A 330 10.46 7.51 12.31
CA LYS A 330 10.52 8.13 13.64
C LYS A 330 9.95 9.55 13.63
N ASP A 331 10.23 10.34 12.60
CA ASP A 331 9.76 11.72 12.52
C ASP A 331 8.24 11.78 12.30
N LEU A 332 7.69 10.90 11.46
CA LEU A 332 6.25 10.77 11.29
C LEU A 332 5.55 10.30 12.59
N GLU A 333 6.16 9.37 13.33
CA GLU A 333 5.66 8.93 14.63
C GLU A 333 5.61 10.07 15.65
N LYS A 334 6.66 10.90 15.73
CA LYS A 334 6.65 12.11 16.57
C LYS A 334 5.52 13.08 16.19
N MET A 335 5.24 13.25 14.90
CA MET A 335 4.12 14.08 14.43
C MET A 335 2.76 13.52 14.86
N MET A 336 2.62 12.19 14.92
CA MET A 336 1.40 11.54 15.43
C MET A 336 1.21 11.75 16.93
N VAL A 337 2.27 11.61 17.74
CA VAL A 337 2.22 11.77 19.20
C VAL A 337 1.86 13.20 19.59
N LYS A 338 2.58 14.20 19.07
CA LYS A 338 2.32 15.63 19.36
C LYS A 338 0.87 16.05 19.12
N ARG A 339 0.22 15.45 18.12
CA ARG A 339 -1.18 15.74 17.80
C ARG A 339 -2.15 15.16 18.84
N ARG A 340 -1.85 14.00 19.43
CA ARG A 340 -2.65 13.43 20.52
C ARG A 340 -2.59 14.34 21.74
N ASP A 341 -1.38 14.76 22.12
CA ASP A 341 -1.18 15.66 23.27
C ASP A 341 -1.94 16.99 23.10
N TYR A 342 -1.97 17.57 21.89
CA TYR A 342 -2.72 18.80 21.63
C TYR A 342 -4.25 18.60 21.74
N LEU A 343 -4.76 17.45 21.25
CA LEU A 343 -6.19 17.14 21.35
C LEU A 343 -6.61 16.88 22.80
N ASP A 344 -5.78 16.21 23.58
CA ASP A 344 -6.04 15.95 25.01
C ASP A 344 -5.98 17.25 25.82
N LEU A 345 -5.03 18.14 25.54
CA LEU A 345 -4.95 19.46 26.19
C LEU A 345 -6.14 20.36 25.82
N ALA A 346 -6.58 20.35 24.56
CA ALA A 346 -7.72 21.12 24.10
C ALA A 346 -9.06 20.60 24.66
N ALA A 347 -9.19 19.28 24.83
CA ALA A 347 -10.32 18.66 25.51
C ALA A 347 -10.37 18.97 27.02
N SER A 348 -9.24 19.38 27.60
CA SER A 348 -9.08 19.71 29.01
C SER A 348 -9.32 21.19 29.35
N THR A 349 -9.84 22.01 28.43
CA THR A 349 -10.11 23.43 28.72
C THR A 349 -11.39 23.60 29.57
N PRO A 350 -11.32 24.26 30.76
CA PRO A 350 -12.45 24.41 31.66
C PRO A 350 -13.31 25.59 31.23
N SER A 351 -14.24 25.39 30.29
CA SER A 351 -15.29 26.40 30.02
C SER A 351 -16.53 26.23 30.91
N ASP A 352 -16.47 25.36 31.92
CA ASP A 352 -17.61 25.02 32.79
C ASP A 352 -17.35 25.32 34.28
N SER A 353 -16.30 26.08 34.63
CA SER A 353 -15.94 26.35 36.03
C SER A 353 -16.36 27.72 36.56
N LEU A 354 -17.32 28.40 35.94
CA LEU A 354 -17.96 29.57 36.55
C LEU A 354 -19.32 29.17 37.07
N LEU A 355 -19.35 28.54 38.24
CA LEU A 355 -20.39 28.63 39.27
C LEU A 355 -19.96 27.78 40.50
N TYR A 356 -20.01 28.41 41.67
CA TYR A 356 -19.69 27.95 43.04
C TYR A 356 -18.27 28.22 43.58
N ASP A 357 -18.21 29.41 44.18
CA ASP A 357 -17.52 29.80 45.42
C ASP A 357 -17.91 28.90 46.61
N ASP A 358 -16.93 28.39 47.36
CA ASP A 358 -16.73 28.60 48.82
C ASP A 358 -15.61 27.66 49.33
N GLY A 359 -14.89 28.10 50.35
CA GLY A 359 -13.55 27.63 50.71
C GLY A 359 -13.43 26.21 51.28
N LEU A 360 -12.21 25.67 51.18
CA LEU A 360 -11.37 25.18 52.28
C LEU A 360 -10.19 24.38 51.69
N SER A 361 -8.98 24.73 52.10
CA SER A 361 -7.78 23.93 51.91
C SER A 361 -7.85 22.68 52.79
N GLU A 362 -7.60 21.50 52.23
CA GLU A 362 -6.62 20.49 52.69
C GLU A 362 -6.92 19.07 52.17
N GLU A 363 -5.82 18.38 51.80
CA GLU A 363 -5.58 16.93 51.78
C GLU A 363 -6.13 16.03 50.65
N GLU A 364 -5.19 15.34 50.00
CA GLU A 364 -5.37 14.22 49.07
C GLU A 364 -6.17 13.07 49.72
N MET A 365 -7.34 12.73 49.19
CA MET A 365 -8.03 11.49 49.52
C MET A 365 -7.41 10.29 48.77
N PRO A 366 -6.97 9.21 49.45
CA PRO A 366 -6.51 7.99 48.80
C PRO A 366 -7.68 7.14 48.27
N LEU A 367 -7.51 6.56 47.08
CA LEU A 367 -8.42 5.54 46.53
C LEU A 367 -8.30 4.24 47.35
N VAL A 368 -9.40 3.88 47.99
CA VAL A 368 -9.58 2.64 48.76
C VAL A 368 -10.64 1.75 48.11
N ASP A 369 -10.56 0.45 48.34
CA ASP A 369 -11.61 -0.48 47.89
C ASP A 369 -12.86 -0.46 48.78
N CYS A 370 -13.86 -1.30 48.47
CA CYS A 370 -15.11 -1.40 49.23
C CYS A 370 -14.95 -1.90 50.67
N ASN A 371 -13.74 -2.28 51.09
CA ASN A 371 -13.39 -2.68 52.46
C ASN A 371 -12.37 -1.71 53.11
N ASN A 372 -12.19 -0.50 52.55
CA ASN A 372 -11.30 0.54 53.06
C ASN A 372 -9.79 0.19 53.06
N ALA A 373 -9.33 -0.72 52.20
CA ALA A 373 -7.90 -1.00 52.02
C ALA A 373 -7.26 -0.10 50.94
N PRO A 374 -6.02 0.41 51.12
CA PRO A 374 -5.37 1.28 50.13
C PRO A 374 -4.99 0.51 48.85
N LEU A 375 -5.37 1.03 47.68
CA LEU A 375 -4.96 0.45 46.39
C LEU A 375 -3.56 0.95 45.97
N PRO A 376 -2.68 0.08 45.43
CA PRO A 376 -1.37 0.50 44.94
C PRO A 376 -1.49 1.36 43.66
N ARG A 377 -0.78 2.49 43.62
CA ARG A 377 -0.90 3.56 42.58
C ARG A 377 -0.45 3.18 41.16
N THR A 378 -0.07 1.94 40.88
CA THR A 378 0.31 1.50 39.52
C THR A 378 -0.11 0.05 39.28
N LEU A 379 -1.06 -0.17 38.36
CA LEU A 379 -1.26 -1.49 37.77
C LEU A 379 -0.18 -1.71 36.70
N PRO A 380 0.55 -2.84 36.71
CA PRO A 380 1.47 -3.16 35.63
C PRO A 380 0.71 -3.23 34.31
N SER A 381 1.27 -2.62 33.26
CA SER A 381 0.75 -2.56 31.89
C SER A 381 0.34 -3.91 31.29
N THR A 382 0.78 -5.02 31.89
CA THR A 382 0.51 -6.39 31.46
C THR A 382 -0.89 -6.91 31.80
N TRP A 383 -1.68 -6.24 32.65
CA TRP A 383 -3.04 -6.70 32.98
C TRP A 383 -4.07 -6.33 31.89
N ILE A 384 -3.91 -5.17 31.26
CA ILE A 384 -4.78 -4.69 30.18
C ILE A 384 -4.44 -5.41 28.87
N GLU A 385 -3.15 -5.65 28.61
CA GLU A 385 -2.70 -6.35 27.39
C GLU A 385 -3.18 -7.80 27.33
N ASN A 386 -3.20 -8.52 28.45
CA ASN A 386 -3.59 -9.94 28.47
C ASN A 386 -5.11 -10.18 28.28
N LYS A 387 -5.96 -9.19 28.55
CA LYS A 387 -7.42 -9.31 28.36
C LYS A 387 -7.89 -8.90 26.96
N LEU A 388 -7.10 -8.09 26.26
CA LEU A 388 -7.38 -7.61 24.90
C LEU A 388 -6.93 -8.59 23.80
N TYR A 389 -5.95 -9.46 24.08
CA TYR A 389 -5.34 -10.33 23.07
C TYR A 389 -5.63 -11.84 23.20
N GLY A 390 -6.40 -12.28 24.21
CA GLY A 390 -6.95 -13.64 24.25
C GLY A 390 -5.90 -14.76 24.12
N MET A 391 -4.72 -14.61 24.72
CA MET A 391 -3.71 -15.66 24.74
C MET A 391 -3.98 -16.60 25.92
N SER A 392 -4.28 -17.86 25.63
CA SER A 392 -4.26 -18.96 26.58
C SER A 392 -2.87 -19.59 26.59
N ASP A 393 -2.17 -19.55 27.73
CA ASP A 393 -0.99 -20.38 27.98
C ASP A 393 -1.10 -21.05 29.37
N PRO A 394 -0.48 -22.21 29.60
CA PRO A 394 -1.16 -23.38 30.15
C PRO A 394 -0.60 -23.73 31.53
N ASN A 395 -0.52 -22.76 32.43
CA ASN A 395 -0.08 -23.02 33.81
C ASN A 395 -0.48 -21.91 34.79
N TRP A 396 -1.77 -21.79 35.08
CA TRP A 396 -2.24 -20.99 36.21
C TRP A 396 -3.05 -21.87 37.18
N PRO A 397 -2.81 -21.79 38.50
CA PRO A 397 -3.55 -22.60 39.49
C PRO A 397 -5.04 -22.24 39.49
N GLU A 398 -5.90 -23.26 39.59
CA GLU A 398 -7.37 -23.14 39.46
C GLU A 398 -8.07 -22.41 40.63
N GLU A 399 -7.36 -22.06 41.71
CA GLU A 399 -7.96 -21.41 42.88
C GLU A 399 -7.54 -19.94 43.03
N SER A 400 -8.54 -19.08 43.18
CA SER A 400 -8.39 -17.65 43.42
C SER A 400 -7.84 -17.40 44.84
N PRO A 401 -6.83 -16.52 45.03
CA PRO A 401 -6.23 -16.26 46.33
C PRO A 401 -7.08 -15.37 47.26
N VAL A 402 -8.37 -15.16 46.95
CA VAL A 402 -9.27 -14.32 47.74
C VAL A 402 -10.51 -15.13 48.16
N PRO A 403 -10.71 -15.42 49.46
CA PRO A 403 -11.93 -16.04 49.94
C PRO A 403 -13.08 -15.03 49.84
N LEU A 404 -14.03 -15.26 48.94
CA LEU A 404 -15.28 -14.52 48.90
C LEU A 404 -16.25 -15.12 49.92
N THR A 405 -16.36 -14.51 51.10
CA THR A 405 -17.43 -14.80 52.05
C THR A 405 -18.75 -14.24 51.51
N ARG A 406 -19.68 -15.16 51.17
CA ARG A 406 -21.07 -14.83 50.84
C ARG A 406 -21.78 -14.31 52.10
N ALA A 407 -22.25 -13.07 52.06
CA ALA A 407 -23.33 -12.60 52.91
C ALA A 407 -24.66 -12.88 52.20
N ASP A 408 -25.51 -13.67 52.86
CA ASP A 408 -26.87 -13.98 52.41
C ASP A 408 -27.73 -12.71 52.38
N GLY A 409 -28.20 -12.35 51.18
CA GLY A 409 -29.17 -11.28 50.95
C GLY A 409 -30.13 -11.71 49.86
N THR A 410 -31.36 -11.97 50.26
CA THR A 410 -32.44 -12.55 49.46
C THR A 410 -32.96 -11.64 48.35
N SER A 411 -33.37 -12.29 47.25
CA SER A 411 -34.43 -11.93 46.30
C SER A 411 -34.08 -11.24 44.97
N THR A 412 -34.18 -12.09 43.93
CA THR A 412 -34.86 -11.92 42.63
C THR A 412 -34.37 -10.91 41.59
N GLY A 413 -33.81 -11.46 40.50
CA GLY A 413 -34.09 -10.94 39.15
C GLY A 413 -32.92 -10.92 38.15
N CYS A 414 -32.44 -12.06 37.66
CA CYS A 414 -31.93 -12.21 36.28
C CYS A 414 -31.58 -13.68 35.94
N PRO A 415 -32.27 -14.35 35.00
CA PRO A 415 -31.82 -15.63 34.47
C PRO A 415 -30.79 -15.44 33.33
N ARG A 416 -29.81 -16.33 33.36
CA ARG A 416 -28.75 -16.57 32.38
C ARG A 416 -29.32 -16.90 30.98
N TYR A 417 -28.59 -16.50 29.93
CA TYR A 417 -28.52 -17.18 28.64
C TYR A 417 -27.02 -17.26 28.27
N ALA A 418 -26.34 -18.41 28.35
CA ALA A 418 -26.42 -19.61 27.53
C ALA A 418 -26.03 -19.34 26.05
N ASN A 419 -24.79 -19.71 25.71
CA ASN A 419 -24.36 -19.98 24.34
C ASN A 419 -25.16 -21.17 23.79
N ASP A 420 -25.64 -21.07 22.55
CA ASP A 420 -25.48 -22.10 21.50
C ASP A 420 -26.24 -21.76 20.21
N SER A 421 -25.57 -21.98 19.06
CA SER A 421 -26.13 -22.23 17.71
C SER A 421 -26.85 -21.02 17.03
N VAL A 422 -26.69 -20.71 15.74
CA VAL A 422 -27.12 -21.49 14.57
C VAL A 422 -26.50 -20.89 13.29
N TYR A 423 -25.83 -21.72 12.50
CA TYR A 423 -25.73 -21.59 11.04
C TYR A 423 -27.04 -22.13 10.45
N ALA A 424 -27.83 -21.33 9.73
CA ALA A 424 -28.78 -21.78 8.70
C ALA A 424 -29.65 -20.63 8.16
N ASN A 425 -29.80 -20.59 6.83
CA ASN A 425 -30.73 -19.82 6.02
C ASN A 425 -30.33 -18.32 5.91
N TRP A 426 -30.10 -17.74 4.74
CA TRP A 426 -31.05 -17.62 3.63
C TRP A 426 -30.35 -17.61 2.26
N MET A 427 -30.64 -18.61 1.43
CA MET A 427 -30.68 -18.51 -0.03
C MET A 427 -32.14 -18.72 -0.43
N VAL A 428 -32.87 -17.67 -0.84
CA VAL A 428 -34.05 -17.80 -1.72
C VAL A 428 -34.20 -16.51 -2.52
N SER A 429 -34.13 -16.64 -3.86
CA SER A 429 -34.51 -15.65 -4.86
C SER A 429 -36.04 -15.45 -4.89
N PRO A 430 -36.57 -14.27 -5.27
CA PRO A 430 -37.95 -14.19 -5.75
C PRO A 430 -37.99 -14.21 -7.28
N SER A 431 -38.57 -15.27 -7.85
CA SER A 431 -39.04 -15.32 -9.23
C SER A 431 -40.56 -15.19 -9.26
N ALA A 432 -41.04 -14.36 -10.18
CA ALA A 432 -42.31 -14.41 -10.90
C ALA A 432 -43.61 -14.67 -10.12
N ALA A 433 -44.45 -13.62 -10.04
CA ALA A 433 -45.90 -13.77 -10.07
C ALA A 433 -46.43 -13.08 -11.33
N GLN A 434 -46.97 -13.89 -12.25
CA GLN A 434 -47.81 -13.46 -13.37
C GLN A 434 -49.18 -13.01 -12.83
N LEU A 435 -49.72 -11.93 -13.40
CA LEU A 435 -51.15 -11.65 -13.43
C LEU A 435 -51.45 -11.03 -14.79
N THR A 436 -52.30 -11.71 -15.54
CA THR A 436 -52.73 -11.45 -16.91
C THR A 436 -53.87 -10.43 -17.00
N ASP A 437 -53.82 -9.66 -18.08
CA ASP A 437 -54.90 -9.05 -18.89
C ASP A 437 -56.02 -8.22 -18.26
N SER A 438 -56.13 -6.95 -18.70
CA SER A 438 -57.32 -6.48 -19.44
C SER A 438 -56.99 -5.27 -20.33
N PHE A 439 -57.65 -5.25 -21.49
CA PHE A 439 -57.74 -4.24 -22.55
C PHE A 439 -58.09 -2.80 -22.10
N ASP A 440 -57.59 -1.77 -22.79
CA ASP A 440 -58.39 -1.02 -23.79
C ASP A 440 -57.62 0.18 -24.41
N SER A 441 -57.78 0.29 -25.75
CA SER A 441 -57.59 1.43 -26.67
C SER A 441 -56.19 1.97 -26.97
#